data_AF-A0A813G987-F1
#
_entry.id   AF-A0A813G987-F1
#
_cell.length_a   1.000
_cell.length_b   1.000
_cell.length_c   1.000
_cell.angle_alpha   90.00
_cell.angle_beta   90.00
_cell.angle_gamma   90.00
#
_symmetry.space_group_name_H-M   'P 1'
#
loop_
_entity.id
_entity.type
_entity.pdbx_description
1 polymer ?
#
loop_
_entity_poly.entity_id
_entity_poly.type
_entity_poly.pdbx_seq_one_letter_code
_entity_poly.pdbx_strand_id
1 'polypeptide(L)'
;QLLDAVKLGTAREVQDLVSRGANVNQLIGSLSQNLVFFAASRRLTPIGGRISLLKVLVQQFGLAAAAVDRGLRHTPLFYAARE
;
A
#
# COMPACT_ATOMS: atom_id res chain seq x y z
N GLN A 1 4.09 10.61 6.30
CA GLN A 1 5.40 10.27 5.70
C GLN A 1 5.36 8.93 4.96
N LEU A 2 5.35 7.76 5.63
CA LEU A 2 5.31 6.46 4.92
C LEU A 2 4.06 6.27 4.05
N LEU A 3 2.88 6.63 4.59
CA LEU A 3 1.64 6.58 3.81
C LEU A 3 1.69 7.53 2.60
N ASP A 4 2.34 8.68 2.72
CA ASP A 4 2.42 9.67 1.65
C ASP A 4 3.33 9.17 0.52
N ALA A 5 4.47 8.55 0.85
CA ALA A 5 5.33 7.88 -0.12
C ALA A 5 4.60 6.73 -0.86
N VAL A 6 3.81 5.92 -0.14
CA VAL A 6 2.96 4.87 -0.74
C VAL A 6 1.93 5.48 -1.69
N LYS A 7 1.32 6.58 -1.28
CA LYS A 7 0.34 7.34 -2.04
C LYS A 7 0.89 8.02 -3.30
N LEU A 8 2.20 8.26 -3.34
CA LEU A 8 2.96 8.79 -4.47
C LEU A 8 3.66 7.69 -5.29
N GLY A 9 3.52 6.42 -4.89
CA GLY A 9 4.11 5.25 -5.54
C GLY A 9 5.64 5.24 -5.61
N THR A 10 6.30 5.91 -4.68
CA THR A 10 7.75 6.01 -4.62
C THR A 10 8.36 4.82 -3.87
N ALA A 11 8.49 3.67 -4.54
CA ALA A 11 9.00 2.43 -3.92
C ALA A 11 10.35 2.61 -3.19
N ARG A 12 11.27 3.40 -3.76
CA ARG A 12 12.58 3.70 -3.16
C ARG A 12 12.46 4.49 -1.85
N GLU A 13 11.54 5.47 -1.80
CA GLU A 13 11.30 6.27 -0.60
C GLU A 13 10.64 5.44 0.49
N VAL A 14 9.70 4.56 0.11
CA VAL A 14 9.10 3.58 1.04
C VAL A 14 10.19 2.68 1.65
N GLN A 15 11.13 2.17 0.86
CA GLN A 15 12.25 1.38 1.37
C GLN A 15 13.15 2.17 2.32
N ASP A 16 13.49 3.41 1.99
CA ASP A 16 14.33 4.26 2.84
C ASP A 16 13.62 4.65 4.16
N LEU A 17 12.32 4.88 4.13
CA LEU A 17 11.56 5.15 5.35
C LEU A 17 11.49 3.92 6.25
N VAL A 18 11.26 2.74 5.66
CA VAL A 18 11.23 1.48 6.43
C VAL A 18 12.61 1.15 7.00
N SER A 19 13.71 1.39 6.26
CA SER A 19 15.07 1.18 6.77
C SER A 19 15.41 2.10 7.96
N ARG A 20 14.79 3.29 8.01
CA ARG A 20 14.85 4.23 9.15
C ARG A 20 13.89 3.88 10.29
N GLY A 21 13.22 2.74 10.23
CA GLY A 21 12.34 2.24 11.29
C GLY A 21 10.87 2.61 11.14
N ALA A 22 10.43 3.09 9.97
CA ALA A 22 9.00 3.30 9.75
C ALA A 22 8.23 1.97 9.79
N ASN A 23 7.11 1.94 10.52
CA ASN A 23 6.31 0.73 10.68
C ASN A 23 5.50 0.44 9.41
N VAL A 24 5.92 -0.58 8.66
CA VAL A 24 5.24 -1.03 7.42
C VAL A 24 3.94 -1.80 7.69
N ASN A 25 3.79 -2.40 8.88
CA ASN A 25 2.62 -3.19 9.27
C ASN A 25 1.50 -2.37 9.91
N GLN A 26 1.60 -1.04 9.87
CA GLN A 26 0.57 -0.16 10.40
C GLN A 26 -0.75 -0.35 9.65
N LEU A 27 -1.85 -0.44 10.41
CA LEU A 27 -3.21 -0.38 9.90
C LEU A 27 -3.72 1.06 10.02
N ILE A 28 -4.35 1.56 8.96
CA ILE A 28 -4.62 2.98 8.79
C ILE A 28 -6.13 3.21 8.71
N GLY A 29 -6.58 4.23 9.44
CA GLY A 29 -7.96 4.70 9.43
C GLY A 29 -8.95 3.74 10.10
N SER A 30 -10.23 4.11 10.04
CA SER A 30 -11.32 3.34 10.65
C SER A 30 -11.55 1.98 10.00
N LEU A 31 -11.19 1.83 8.72
CA LEU A 31 -11.29 0.58 7.97
C LEU A 31 -10.13 -0.38 8.23
N SER A 32 -9.16 -0.04 9.10
CA SER A 32 -8.02 -0.92 9.44
C SER A 32 -7.26 -1.42 8.19
N GLN A 33 -7.02 -0.53 7.23
CA GLN A 33 -6.41 -0.88 5.94
C GLN A 33 -4.88 -0.87 6.04
N ASN A 34 -4.22 -1.89 5.48
CA ASN A 34 -2.76 -1.89 5.34
C ASN A 34 -2.32 -1.02 4.14
N LEU A 35 -1.01 -0.85 3.95
CA LEU A 35 -0.45 -0.01 2.89
C LEU A 35 -0.78 -0.50 1.46
N VAL A 36 -1.13 -1.78 1.27
CA VAL A 36 -1.48 -2.34 -0.04
C VAL A 36 -2.78 -1.74 -0.57
N PHE A 37 -3.76 -1.45 0.29
CA PHE A 37 -5.00 -0.77 -0.10
C PHE A 37 -4.70 0.58 -0.77
N PHE A 38 -3.81 1.38 -0.17
CA PHE A 38 -3.47 2.71 -0.66
C PHE A 38 -2.60 2.68 -1.92
N ALA A 39 -1.71 1.69 -2.03
CA ALA A 39 -0.92 1.47 -3.25
C ALA A 39 -1.81 1.03 -4.42
N ALA A 40 -2.85 0.24 -4.15
CA ALA A 40 -3.79 -0.28 -5.15
C ALA A 40 -4.78 0.79 -5.64
N SER A 41 -5.28 1.64 -4.75
CA SER A 41 -6.43 2.52 -4.99
C SER A 41 -6.13 3.89 -5.64
N ARG A 42 -4.99 4.12 -6.30
CA ARG A 42 -4.63 5.49 -6.73
C ARG A 42 -4.23 5.65 -8.18
N ARG A 43 -5.05 6.39 -8.95
CA ARG A 43 -4.75 6.91 -10.30
C ARG A 43 -3.54 7.84 -10.44
N LEU A 44 -3.05 8.47 -9.36
CA LEU A 44 -2.03 9.53 -9.43
C LEU A 44 -0.59 9.03 -9.69
N THR A 45 -0.38 7.72 -9.75
CA THR A 45 0.95 7.14 -9.96
C THR A 45 1.05 6.46 -11.32
N PRO A 46 2.15 6.65 -12.08
CA PRO A 46 2.43 5.85 -13.26
C PRO A 46 2.34 4.35 -12.94
N ILE A 47 1.77 3.58 -13.86
CA ILE A 47 1.52 2.13 -13.69
C ILE A 47 2.81 1.40 -13.23
N GLY A 48 3.96 1.74 -13.82
CA GLY A 48 5.25 1.13 -13.46
C GLY A 48 5.69 1.38 -12.00
N GLY A 49 5.45 2.60 -11.48
CA GLY A 49 5.75 2.94 -10.09
C GLY A 49 4.86 2.19 -9.11
N ARG A 50 3.57 2.06 -9.47
CA ARG A 50 2.58 1.32 -8.68
C ARG A 50 2.88 -0.17 -8.60
N ILE A 51 3.20 -0.81 -9.73
CA ILE A 51 3.57 -2.23 -9.77
C ILE A 51 4.83 -2.47 -8.94
N SER A 52 5.84 -1.62 -9.10
CA SER A 52 7.08 -1.71 -8.32
C SER A 52 6.83 -1.58 -6.82
N LEU A 53 5.99 -0.61 -6.42
CA LEU A 53 5.63 -0.44 -5.02
C LEU A 53 4.85 -1.64 -4.47
N LEU A 54 3.86 -2.17 -5.20
CA LEU A 54 3.09 -3.33 -4.77
C LEU A 54 4.00 -4.57 -4.62
N LYS A 55 4.95 -4.77 -5.54
CA LYS A 55 5.96 -5.83 -5.39
C LYS A 55 6.78 -5.68 -4.13
N VAL A 56 7.26 -4.47 -3.83
CA VAL A 56 8.01 -4.21 -2.58
C VAL A 56 7.15 -4.49 -1.34
N LEU A 57 5.94 -3.95 -1.27
CA LEU A 57 5.07 -4.14 -0.10
C LEU A 57 4.72 -5.63 0.13
N VAL A 58 4.40 -6.37 -0.93
CA VAL A 58 3.94 -7.76 -0.81
C VAL A 58 5.12 -8.73 -0.71
N GLN A 59 6.10 -8.63 -1.60
CA GLN A 59 7.18 -9.62 -1.73
C GLN A 59 8.31 -9.35 -0.73
N GLN A 60 8.67 -8.09 -0.50
CA GLN A 60 9.79 -7.74 0.38
C GLN A 60 9.35 -7.56 1.83
N PHE A 61 8.21 -6.90 2.06
CA PHE A 61 7.71 -6.62 3.40
C PHE A 61 6.61 -7.58 3.87
N GLY A 62 6.15 -8.50 3.03
CA GLY A 62 5.22 -9.55 3.43
C GLY A 62 3.79 -9.05 3.71
N LEU A 63 3.39 -7.89 3.20
CA LEU A 63 2.04 -7.38 3.45
C LEU A 63 1.01 -8.24 2.73
N ALA A 64 -0.07 -8.56 3.44
CA ALA A 64 -1.18 -9.35 2.91
C ALA A 64 -1.95 -8.57 1.82
N ALA A 65 -1.75 -8.97 0.56
CA ALA A 65 -2.46 -8.40 -0.59
C ALA A 65 -3.94 -8.82 -0.68
N ALA A 66 -4.30 -9.91 0.01
CA ALA A 66 -5.65 -10.43 0.11
C ALA A 66 -6.33 -10.07 1.44
N ALA A 67 -5.75 -9.16 2.23
CA ALA A 67 -6.40 -8.65 3.43
C ALA A 67 -7.75 -8.04 3.08
N VAL A 68 -8.73 -8.21 3.96
CA VAL A 68 -10.02 -7.51 3.86
C VAL A 68 -10.01 -6.35 4.83
N ASP A 69 -10.58 -5.22 4.40
CA ASP A 69 -10.78 -4.11 5.31
C ASP A 69 -11.86 -4.41 6.34
N ARG A 70 -11.83 -3.64 7.42
CA ARG A 70 -12.82 -3.71 8.48
C ARG A 70 -14.07 -2.93 8.05
N GLY A 71 -15.22 -3.58 8.09
CA GLY A 71 -16.53 -2.95 7.84
C GLY A 71 -17.09 -3.28 6.47
N LEU A 72 -16.37 -2.94 5.39
CA LEU A 72 -16.85 -3.20 4.02
C LEU A 72 -16.45 -4.59 3.51
N ARG A 73 -15.44 -5.21 4.13
CA ARG A 73 -14.85 -6.49 3.73
C ARG A 73 -14.33 -6.48 2.29
N HIS A 74 -13.87 -5.33 1.82
CA HIS A 74 -13.26 -5.20 0.50
C HIS A 74 -11.77 -5.53 0.55
N THR A 75 -11.24 -6.04 -0.56
CA THR A 75 -9.81 -6.32 -0.72
C THR A 75 -9.10 -5.17 -1.44
N PRO A 76 -7.76 -5.07 -1.37
CA PRO A 76 -7.02 -4.12 -2.21
C PRO A 76 -7.35 -4.24 -3.69
N LEU A 77 -7.63 -5.45 -4.19
CA LEU A 77 -8.05 -5.68 -5.58
C LEU A 77 -9.40 -5.03 -5.90
N PHE A 78 -10.37 -5.08 -4.99
CA PHE A 78 -11.64 -4.38 -5.17
C PHE A 78 -11.42 -2.88 -5.38
N TYR A 79 -10.56 -2.26 -4.57
CA TYR A 79 -10.23 -0.85 -4.72
C TYR A 79 -9.46 -0.54 -6.01
N ALA A 80 -8.58 -1.43 -6.45
CA ALA A 80 -7.88 -1.28 -7.73
C ALA A 80 -8.83 -1.34 -8.94
N ALA A 81 -9.83 -2.21 -8.90
CA ALA A 81 -10.79 -2.39 -9.99
C ALA A 81 -11.87 -1.30 -10.04
N ARG A 82 -12.14 -0.63 -8.92
CA ARG A 82 -13.08 0.49 -8.84
C ARG A 82 -12.53 1.78 -9.46
N GLU A 83 -11.22 1.97 -9.41
CA GLU A 83 -10.51 3.12 -9.99
C GLU A 83 -10.45 3.03 -11.52
#